data_AF-A0A1Y1N195-F1
#
_entry.id   AF-A0A1Y1N195-F1
#
_cell.length_a   1.000
_cell.length_b   1.000
_cell.length_c   1.000
_cell.angle_alpha   90.00
_cell.angle_beta   90.00
_cell.angle_gamma   90.00
#
_symmetry.space_group_name_H-M   'P 1'
#
loop_
_entity.id
_entity.type
_entity.pdbx_description
1 polymer ?
#
loop_
_entity_poly.entity_id
_entity_poly.type
_entity_poly.pdbx_seq_one_letter_code
_entity_poly.pdbx_strand_id
1 'polypeptide(L)'
;MTISGDCADDVVNARRTVQSIVAEIRNKQPAAQFISIPVNSEEVQRNFQQFKDAILSAGPIEGVEDSVFQSPLKLHLTICVFVLLSPSEKEEAVKALNDCKTEVLDTFLSSETPLKVHVAGIDCMNDNHSKVNVLYANAKIVQDNNEEVLQKLANAISDYFYNRGKYV
;
A
#
# COMPACT_ATOMS: atom_id res chain seq x y z
N MET A 1 0.87 -20.87 21.09
CA MET A 1 2.17 -21.54 21.28
C MET A 1 2.58 -21.36 22.72
N THR A 2 2.94 -22.44 23.41
CA THR A 2 3.42 -22.41 24.80
C THR A 2 4.90 -22.80 24.78
N ILE A 3 5.75 -21.99 25.39
CA ILE A 3 7.18 -22.29 25.60
C ILE A 3 7.36 -22.60 27.08
N SER A 4 7.87 -23.79 27.38
CA SER A 4 8.15 -24.27 28.74
C SER A 4 9.60 -24.70 28.82
N GLY A 5 10.23 -24.53 29.98
CA GLY A 5 11.61 -24.91 30.24
C GLY A 5 11.89 -24.95 31.74
N ASP A 6 13.04 -25.51 32.11
CA ASP A 6 13.39 -25.77 33.51
C ASP A 6 13.79 -24.50 34.27
N CYS A 7 14.23 -23.44 33.56
CA CYS A 7 14.48 -22.12 34.14
C CYS A 7 14.01 -20.97 33.22
N ALA A 8 13.87 -19.78 33.81
CA ALA A 8 13.35 -18.60 33.11
C ALA A 8 14.25 -18.16 31.94
N ASP A 9 15.57 -18.27 32.08
CA ASP A 9 16.52 -17.87 31.05
C ASP A 9 16.40 -18.74 29.80
N ASP A 10 16.19 -20.05 29.96
CA ASP A 10 15.97 -20.97 28.84
C ASP A 10 14.70 -20.63 28.07
N VAL A 11 13.61 -20.34 28.78
CA VAL A 11 12.34 -19.92 28.15
C VAL A 11 12.50 -18.61 27.39
N VAL A 12 13.21 -17.63 27.97
CA VAL A 12 13.46 -16.33 27.33
C VAL A 12 14.34 -16.50 26.08
N ASN A 13 15.39 -17.31 26.15
CA ASN A 13 16.28 -17.57 25.02
C ASN A 13 15.58 -18.35 23.90
N ALA A 14 14.77 -19.35 24.24
CA ALA A 14 13.94 -20.08 23.27
C ALA A 14 12.95 -19.13 22.59
N ARG A 15 12.28 -18.24 23.34
CA ARG A 15 11.37 -17.23 22.78
C ARG A 15 12.08 -16.30 21.80
N ARG A 16 13.25 -15.76 22.15
CA ARG A 16 14.02 -14.88 21.26
C ARG A 16 14.43 -15.59 19.98
N THR A 17 14.85 -16.85 20.08
CA THR A 17 15.24 -17.68 18.92
C THR A 17 14.06 -17.86 17.97
N VAL A 18 12.89 -18.24 18.49
CA VAL A 18 11.66 -18.36 17.69
C VAL A 18 11.28 -17.03 17.03
N GLN A 19 11.34 -15.92 17.77
CA GLN A 19 11.05 -14.59 17.22
C GLN A 19 12.02 -14.22 16.09
N SER A 20 13.32 -14.53 16.24
CA SER A 20 14.33 -14.29 15.20
C SER A 20 14.06 -15.11 13.93
N ILE A 21 13.70 -16.38 14.07
CA ILE A 21 13.36 -17.25 12.93
C ILE A 21 12.11 -16.73 12.21
N VAL A 22 11.07 -16.35 12.97
CA VAL A 22 9.84 -15.78 12.39
C VAL A 22 10.14 -14.48 11.63
N ALA A 23 10.98 -13.60 12.19
CA ALA A 23 11.39 -12.37 11.52
C ALA A 23 12.15 -12.64 10.21
N GLU A 24 13.07 -13.62 10.21
CA GLU A 24 13.78 -14.02 9.00
C GLU A 24 12.84 -14.58 7.92
N ILE A 25 11.87 -15.42 8.32
CA ILE A 25 10.85 -15.94 7.42
C ILE A 25 10.06 -14.77 6.81
N ARG A 26 9.58 -13.84 7.63
CA ARG A 26 8.80 -12.67 7.20
C ARG A 26 9.56 -11.80 6.20
N ASN A 27 10.84 -11.51 6.47
CA ASN A 27 11.69 -10.72 5.58
C ASN A 27 11.90 -11.34 4.20
N LYS A 28 11.74 -12.67 4.08
CA LYS A 28 11.85 -13.39 2.81
C LYS A 28 10.51 -13.58 2.10
N GLN A 29 9.38 -13.32 2.77
CA GLN A 29 8.07 -13.47 2.14
C GLN A 29 7.74 -12.23 1.31
N PRO A 30 7.17 -12.41 0.11
CA PRO A 30 6.62 -11.29 -0.64
C PRO A 30 5.43 -10.71 0.13
N ALA A 31 5.32 -9.39 0.14
CA ALA A 31 4.11 -8.75 0.60
C ALA A 31 2.93 -9.17 -0.29
N ALA A 32 1.88 -9.67 0.34
CA ALA A 32 0.74 -10.25 -0.38
C ALA A 32 -0.57 -9.51 -0.08
N GLN A 33 -0.59 -8.63 0.92
CA GLN A 33 -1.75 -7.82 1.29
C GLN A 33 -1.33 -6.36 1.44
N PHE A 34 -2.28 -5.47 1.19
CA PHE A 34 -2.07 -4.04 1.35
C PHE A 34 -3.38 -3.32 1.64
N ILE A 35 -3.31 -2.15 2.23
CA ILE A 35 -4.40 -1.16 2.23
C ILE A 35 -4.23 -0.29 1.00
N SER A 36 -5.34 0.00 0.33
CA SER A 36 -5.35 0.88 -0.82
C SER A 36 -6.51 1.84 -0.84
N ILE A 37 -6.30 2.98 -1.50
CA ILE A 37 -7.36 3.87 -1.96
C ILE A 37 -7.59 3.56 -3.45
N PRO A 38 -8.77 3.05 -3.84
CA PRO A 38 -9.09 2.86 -5.25
C PRO A 38 -9.08 4.19 -6.00
N VAL A 39 -8.38 4.25 -7.13
CA VAL A 39 -8.36 5.40 -8.06
C VAL A 39 -8.74 4.89 -9.45
N ASN A 40 -9.92 4.28 -9.52
CA ASN A 40 -10.45 3.59 -10.69
C ASN A 40 -11.84 4.12 -11.07
N SER A 41 -12.09 5.43 -10.95
CA SER A 41 -13.32 6.03 -11.49
C SER A 41 -13.41 5.77 -13.00
N GLU A 42 -14.61 5.80 -13.57
CA GLU A 42 -14.81 5.61 -15.02
C GLU A 42 -13.96 6.58 -15.86
N GLU A 43 -13.78 7.81 -15.37
CA GLU A 43 -12.91 8.81 -16.00
C GLU A 43 -11.45 8.37 -15.98
N VAL A 44 -10.92 7.96 -14.82
CA VAL A 44 -9.53 7.51 -14.70
C VAL A 44 -9.29 6.25 -15.53
N GLN A 45 -10.21 5.28 -15.51
CA GLN A 45 -10.11 4.06 -16.31
C GLN A 45 -10.08 4.37 -17.81
N ARG A 46 -10.94 5.27 -18.28
CA ARG A 46 -10.98 5.69 -19.68
C ARG A 46 -9.71 6.41 -20.09
N ASN A 47 -9.22 7.34 -19.28
CA ASN A 47 -7.99 8.08 -19.55
C ASN A 47 -6.76 7.16 -19.54
N PHE A 48 -6.71 6.19 -18.62
CA PHE A 48 -5.68 5.16 -18.59
C PHE A 48 -5.72 4.28 -19.84
N GLN A 49 -6.92 3.88 -20.30
CA GLN A 49 -7.05 3.10 -21.53
C GLN A 49 -6.58 3.89 -22.75
N GLN A 50 -6.97 5.16 -22.87
CA GLN A 50 -6.48 6.03 -23.94
C GLN A 50 -4.95 6.20 -23.92
N PHE A 51 -4.37 6.36 -22.74
CA PHE A 51 -2.92 6.41 -22.55
C PHE A 51 -2.23 5.11 -23.00
N LYS A 52 -2.76 3.95 -22.57
CA LYS A 52 -2.30 2.63 -22.98
C LYS A 52 -2.36 2.46 -24.51
N ASP A 53 -3.50 2.76 -25.12
CA ASP A 53 -3.71 2.62 -26.56
C ASP A 53 -2.76 3.53 -27.35
N ALA A 54 -2.54 4.76 -26.87
CA ALA A 54 -1.60 5.69 -27.49
C ALA A 54 -0.16 5.17 -27.46
N ILE A 55 0.29 4.58 -26.35
CA ILE A 55 1.63 3.98 -26.25
C ILE A 55 1.77 2.79 -27.19
N LEU A 56 0.81 1.86 -27.16
CA LEU A 56 0.85 0.65 -27.99
C LEU A 56 0.76 0.96 -29.48
N SER A 57 0.10 2.07 -29.86
CA SER A 57 -0.03 2.52 -31.25
C SER A 57 1.15 3.37 -31.72
N ALA A 58 2.03 3.85 -30.83
CA ALA A 58 3.17 4.70 -31.19
C ALA A 58 4.31 3.92 -31.89
N GLY A 59 4.24 2.60 -31.92
CA GLY A 59 5.24 1.70 -32.48
C GLY A 59 5.85 0.78 -31.41
N PRO A 60 6.67 -0.20 -31.82
CA PRO A 60 7.27 -1.14 -30.88
C PRO A 60 8.26 -0.41 -29.96
N ILE A 61 8.00 -0.47 -28.66
CA ILE A 61 8.93 -0.06 -27.60
C ILE A 61 9.41 -1.33 -26.91
N GLU A 62 10.72 -1.49 -26.79
CA GLU A 62 11.32 -2.69 -26.19
C GLU A 62 10.76 -2.94 -24.78
N GLY A 63 10.24 -4.14 -24.54
CA GLY A 63 9.68 -4.54 -23.24
C GLY A 63 8.29 -3.95 -22.93
N VAL A 64 7.68 -3.15 -23.83
CA VAL A 64 6.34 -2.61 -23.64
C VAL A 64 5.36 -3.36 -24.54
N GLU A 65 4.50 -4.15 -23.89
CA GLU A 65 3.43 -4.91 -24.52
C GLU A 65 2.17 -4.84 -23.66
N ASP A 66 1.03 -5.29 -24.17
CA ASP A 66 -0.26 -5.18 -23.47
C ASP A 66 -0.23 -5.72 -22.02
N SER A 67 0.55 -6.79 -21.80
CA SER A 67 0.67 -7.54 -20.55
C SER A 67 1.29 -6.74 -19.40
N VAL A 68 2.08 -5.70 -19.70
CA VAL A 68 2.77 -4.90 -18.66
C VAL A 68 1.87 -3.83 -18.07
N PHE A 69 0.75 -3.53 -18.72
CA PHE A 69 -0.21 -2.55 -18.23
C PHE A 69 -1.12 -3.15 -17.16
N GLN A 70 -1.32 -2.42 -16.07
CA GLN A 70 -2.27 -2.79 -15.04
C GLN A 70 -3.70 -2.85 -15.59
N SER A 71 -4.53 -3.75 -15.03
CA SER A 71 -5.97 -3.73 -15.29
C SER A 71 -6.58 -2.40 -14.83
N PRO A 72 -7.39 -1.70 -15.65
CA PRO A 72 -8.03 -0.44 -15.25
C PRO A 72 -8.85 -0.55 -13.94
N LEU A 73 -9.50 -1.70 -13.73
CA LEU A 73 -10.24 -1.99 -12.49
C LEU A 73 -9.36 -2.08 -11.23
N LYS A 74 -8.07 -2.30 -11.40
CA LYS A 74 -7.09 -2.47 -10.33
C LYS A 74 -6.24 -1.22 -10.11
N LEU A 75 -6.57 -0.07 -10.71
CA LEU A 75 -5.86 1.18 -10.44
C LEU A 75 -6.13 1.65 -9.01
N HIS A 76 -5.07 1.80 -8.22
CA HIS A 76 -5.15 2.12 -6.80
C HIS A 76 -3.88 2.81 -6.30
N LEU A 77 -3.99 3.53 -5.18
CA LEU A 77 -2.87 3.98 -4.38
C LEU A 77 -2.61 2.96 -3.29
N THR A 78 -1.39 2.42 -3.21
CA THR A 78 -0.96 1.55 -2.11
C THR A 78 -0.57 2.40 -0.91
N ILE A 79 -1.15 2.14 0.27
CA ILE A 79 -0.92 2.94 1.50
C ILE A 79 -0.07 2.18 2.51
N CYS A 80 -0.50 0.99 2.90
CA CYS A 80 0.24 0.10 3.81
C CYS A 80 0.42 -1.25 3.16
N VAL A 81 1.56 -1.88 3.37
CA VAL A 81 1.91 -3.18 2.78
C VAL A 81 2.15 -4.18 3.91
N PHE A 82 1.67 -5.40 3.76
CA PHE A 82 1.69 -6.41 4.81
C PHE A 82 2.20 -7.77 4.37
N VAL A 83 2.78 -8.48 5.33
CA VAL A 83 3.08 -9.91 5.28
C VAL A 83 2.21 -10.61 6.32
N LEU A 84 0.97 -10.98 5.95
CA LEU A 84 0.02 -11.66 6.86
C LEU A 84 0.03 -13.16 6.59
N LEU A 85 0.63 -13.93 7.49
CA LEU A 85 0.95 -15.35 7.31
C LEU A 85 -0.08 -16.30 7.93
N SER A 86 -1.02 -15.78 8.74
CA SER A 86 -2.07 -16.57 9.38
C SER A 86 -3.46 -15.97 9.22
N PRO A 87 -4.54 -16.78 9.31
CA PRO A 87 -5.91 -16.28 9.32
C PRO A 87 -6.15 -15.26 10.45
N SER A 88 -5.58 -15.50 11.64
CA SER A 88 -5.69 -14.58 12.78
C SER A 88 -5.04 -13.22 12.50
N GLU A 89 -3.90 -13.19 11.81
CA GLU A 89 -3.26 -11.92 11.41
C GLU A 89 -4.12 -11.13 10.41
N LYS A 90 -4.82 -11.84 9.51
CA LYS A 90 -5.75 -11.20 8.57
C LYS A 90 -6.99 -10.64 9.27
N GLU A 91 -7.59 -11.42 10.16
CA GLU A 91 -8.73 -10.98 10.97
C GLU A 91 -8.37 -9.74 11.81
N GLU A 92 -7.17 -9.74 12.39
CA GLU A 92 -6.69 -8.59 13.14
C GLU A 92 -6.42 -7.36 12.27
N ALA A 93 -5.88 -7.54 11.06
CA ALA A 93 -5.68 -6.44 10.13
C ALA A 93 -7.01 -5.83 9.69
N VAL A 94 -8.03 -6.67 9.44
CA VAL A 94 -9.40 -6.23 9.13
C VAL A 94 -10.00 -5.47 10.32
N LYS A 95 -9.83 -5.98 11.54
CA LYS A 95 -10.28 -5.28 12.74
C LYS A 95 -9.58 -3.92 12.87
N ALA A 96 -8.27 -3.88 12.69
CA ALA A 96 -7.50 -2.63 12.72
C ALA A 96 -7.95 -1.65 11.65
N LEU A 97 -8.30 -2.10 10.44
CA LEU A 97 -8.83 -1.23 9.40
C LEU A 97 -10.20 -0.63 9.77
N ASN A 98 -11.07 -1.42 10.39
CA ASN A 98 -12.37 -0.93 10.88
C ASN A 98 -12.20 0.08 12.02
N ASP A 99 -11.29 -0.19 12.96
CA ASP A 99 -11.00 0.72 14.08
C ASP A 99 -10.34 2.03 13.56
N CYS A 100 -9.42 1.91 12.59
CA CYS A 100 -8.76 3.03 11.91
C CYS A 100 -9.77 3.99 11.27
N LYS A 101 -10.91 3.48 10.78
CA LYS A 101 -11.97 4.34 10.25
C LYS A 101 -12.44 5.33 11.31
N THR A 102 -12.80 4.85 12.48
CA THR A 102 -13.33 5.69 13.55
C THR A 102 -12.27 6.52 14.25
N GLU A 103 -11.07 5.96 14.44
CA GLU A 103 -10.00 6.57 15.22
C GLU A 103 -9.14 7.56 14.41
N VAL A 104 -9.06 7.38 13.09
CA VAL A 104 -8.23 8.20 12.20
C VAL A 104 -9.08 8.88 11.13
N LEU A 105 -9.81 8.10 10.32
CA LEU A 105 -10.47 8.63 9.12
C LEU A 105 -11.58 9.61 9.47
N ASP A 106 -12.44 9.32 10.42
CA ASP A 106 -13.57 10.20 10.78
C ASP A 106 -13.09 11.54 11.35
N THR A 107 -11.96 11.56 12.05
CA THR A 107 -11.31 12.80 12.52
C THR A 107 -10.69 13.59 11.38
N PHE A 108 -10.08 12.89 10.42
CA PHE A 108 -9.40 13.50 9.28
C PHE A 108 -10.37 13.99 8.19
N LEU A 109 -11.50 13.28 8.03
CA LEU A 109 -12.55 13.51 7.04
C LEU A 109 -13.76 14.22 7.64
N SER A 110 -13.56 14.99 8.72
CA SER A 110 -14.64 15.60 9.49
C SER A 110 -15.49 16.64 8.74
N SER A 111 -15.15 16.92 7.47
CA SER A 111 -15.96 17.78 6.60
C SER A 111 -16.96 16.94 5.79
N GLU A 112 -18.16 17.49 5.57
CA GLU A 112 -19.16 16.83 4.70
C GLU A 112 -18.75 16.79 3.22
N THR A 113 -17.62 17.40 2.86
CA THR A 113 -17.14 17.47 1.48
C THR A 113 -16.17 16.33 1.18
N PRO A 114 -16.47 15.44 0.21
CA PRO A 114 -15.55 14.39 -0.17
C PRO A 114 -14.21 14.94 -0.66
N LEU A 115 -13.12 14.32 -0.21
CA LEU A 115 -11.78 14.61 -0.75
C LEU A 115 -11.69 14.14 -2.20
N LYS A 116 -11.25 15.03 -3.09
CA LYS A 116 -11.05 14.72 -4.51
C LYS A 116 -9.58 14.45 -4.78
N VAL A 117 -9.28 13.21 -5.16
CA VAL A 117 -7.95 12.82 -5.63
C VAL A 117 -7.84 13.17 -7.11
N HIS A 118 -6.91 14.05 -7.43
CA HIS A 118 -6.52 14.41 -8.78
C HIS A 118 -5.33 13.56 -9.20
N VAL A 119 -5.51 12.76 -10.25
CA VAL A 119 -4.49 11.90 -10.84
C VAL A 119 -3.99 12.56 -12.12
N ALA A 120 -2.73 12.99 -12.14
CA ALA A 120 -2.15 13.68 -13.29
C ALA A 120 -0.63 13.64 -13.27
N GLY A 121 -0.02 13.70 -14.46
CA GLY A 121 1.43 13.56 -14.61
C GLY A 121 1.88 12.10 -14.46
N ILE A 122 3.09 11.84 -14.90
CA ILE A 122 3.71 10.52 -14.92
C ILE A 122 5.07 10.64 -14.27
N ASP A 123 5.44 9.60 -13.52
CA ASP A 123 6.73 9.47 -12.87
C ASP A 123 7.13 7.99 -12.80
N CYS A 124 8.35 7.69 -12.33
CA CYS A 124 8.90 6.34 -12.28
C CYS A 124 9.62 6.05 -10.96
N MET A 125 9.63 4.78 -10.53
CA MET A 125 10.23 4.38 -9.24
C MET A 125 11.77 4.36 -9.26
N ASN A 126 12.42 4.94 -10.27
CA ASN A 126 13.87 4.98 -10.36
C ASN A 126 14.40 6.22 -11.10
N ASP A 127 15.59 6.67 -10.72
CA ASP A 127 16.22 7.87 -11.30
C ASP A 127 16.69 7.66 -12.75
N ASN A 128 16.85 6.40 -13.17
CA ASN A 128 17.30 6.09 -14.53
C ASN A 128 16.12 5.93 -15.49
N HIS A 129 15.74 7.04 -16.12
CA HIS A 129 14.64 7.09 -17.09
C HIS A 129 14.90 6.26 -18.36
N SER A 130 16.13 5.77 -18.59
CA SER A 130 16.43 4.87 -19.73
C SER A 130 16.11 3.40 -19.45
N LYS A 131 15.86 3.02 -18.18
CA LYS A 131 15.58 1.64 -17.75
C LYS A 131 14.54 1.62 -16.63
N VAL A 132 13.32 2.02 -16.96
CA VAL A 132 12.21 2.09 -16.00
C VAL A 132 11.55 0.72 -15.85
N ASN A 133 11.42 0.25 -14.61
CA ASN A 133 10.68 -0.99 -14.29
C ASN A 133 9.23 -0.72 -13.90
N VAL A 134 8.94 0.45 -13.31
CA VAL A 134 7.61 0.83 -12.85
C VAL A 134 7.37 2.30 -13.18
N LEU A 135 6.33 2.53 -13.98
CA LEU A 135 5.79 3.84 -14.31
C LEU A 135 4.48 4.02 -13.54
N TYR A 136 4.27 5.17 -12.92
CA TYR A 136 3.04 5.48 -12.20
C TYR A 136 2.56 6.90 -12.49
N ALA A 137 1.27 7.14 -12.25
CA ALA A 137 0.69 8.47 -12.30
C ALA A 137 0.77 9.13 -10.92
N ASN A 138 1.02 10.44 -10.87
CA ASN A 138 1.03 11.16 -9.60
C ASN A 138 -0.41 11.41 -9.13
N ALA A 139 -0.60 11.41 -7.81
CA ALA A 139 -1.88 11.67 -7.18
C ALA A 139 -1.74 12.76 -6.12
N LYS A 140 -2.69 13.71 -6.10
CA LYS A 140 -2.77 14.76 -5.08
C LYS A 140 -4.22 15.04 -4.72
N ILE A 141 -4.47 15.44 -3.48
CA ILE A 141 -5.77 16.01 -3.11
C ILE A 141 -5.68 17.51 -3.35
N VAL A 142 -6.59 18.04 -4.17
CA VAL A 142 -6.61 19.48 -4.49
C VAL A 142 -7.44 20.19 -3.44
N GLN A 143 -6.79 21.00 -2.61
CA GLN A 143 -7.42 21.95 -1.69
C GLN A 143 -6.81 23.34 -1.88
N ASP A 144 -7.58 24.38 -1.56
CA ASP A 144 -7.21 25.79 -1.78
C ASP A 144 -5.97 26.25 -0.99
N ASN A 145 -5.52 25.47 0.00
CA ASN A 145 -4.46 25.81 0.94
C ASN A 145 -3.10 25.15 0.66
N ASN A 146 -2.91 24.47 -0.48
CA ASN A 146 -1.67 23.75 -0.84
C ASN A 146 -1.20 22.71 0.21
N GLU A 147 -2.11 22.19 1.04
CA GLU A 147 -1.72 21.15 2.00
C GLU A 147 -1.52 19.79 1.33
N GLU A 148 -0.48 19.06 1.76
CA GLU A 148 -0.22 17.66 1.37
C GLU A 148 -1.20 16.69 2.06
N VAL A 149 -2.49 16.93 1.90
CA VAL A 149 -3.57 16.21 2.60
C VAL A 149 -3.50 14.71 2.36
N LEU A 150 -3.22 14.29 1.12
CA LEU A 150 -3.10 12.88 0.78
C LEU A 150 -1.94 12.23 1.51
N GLN A 151 -0.80 12.90 1.61
CA GLN A 151 0.37 12.38 2.31
C GLN A 151 0.13 12.31 3.82
N LYS A 152 -0.46 13.36 4.42
CA LYS A 152 -0.85 13.37 5.83
C LYS A 152 -1.82 12.23 6.16
N LEU A 153 -2.82 11.99 5.30
CA LEU A 153 -3.76 10.89 5.44
C LEU A 153 -3.05 9.53 5.35
N ALA A 154 -2.21 9.34 4.32
CA ALA A 154 -1.45 8.11 4.14
C ALA A 154 -0.54 7.82 5.34
N ASN A 155 0.16 8.85 5.84
CA ASN A 155 1.00 8.76 7.04
C ASN A 155 0.17 8.39 8.27
N ALA A 156 -0.97 9.05 8.49
CA ALA A 156 -1.83 8.75 9.64
C ALA A 156 -2.32 7.29 9.64
N ILE A 157 -2.71 6.76 8.47
CA ILE A 157 -3.08 5.34 8.32
C ILE A 157 -1.86 4.45 8.57
N SER A 158 -0.71 4.77 7.97
CA SER A 158 0.54 4.00 8.16
C SER A 158 0.96 3.93 9.62
N ASP A 159 0.99 5.07 10.30
CA ASP A 159 1.34 5.20 11.72
C ASP A 159 0.37 4.42 12.60
N TYR A 160 -0.92 4.43 12.28
CA TYR A 160 -1.93 3.64 13.00
C TYR A 160 -1.61 2.15 13.00
N PHE A 161 -1.27 1.61 11.82
CA PHE A 161 -0.94 0.20 11.67
C PHE A 161 0.44 -0.13 12.27
N TYR A 162 1.42 0.77 12.11
CA TYR A 162 2.74 0.62 12.72
C TYR A 162 2.66 0.54 14.26
N ASN A 163 1.91 1.45 14.88
CA ASN A 163 1.78 1.53 16.35
C ASN A 163 1.00 0.36 16.96
N ARG A 164 0.13 -0.32 16.19
CA ARG A 164 -0.51 -1.57 16.62
C ARG A 164 0.44 -2.78 16.63
N GLY A 165 1.69 -2.61 16.18
CA GLY A 165 2.81 -3.51 16.49
C GLY A 165 2.83 -4.85 15.76
N LYS A 166 2.17 -4.99 14.60
CA LYS A 166 1.97 -6.29 13.93
C LYS A 166 2.24 -6.33 12.42
N TYR A 167 2.75 -5.25 11.83
CA TYR A 167 2.66 -5.04 10.39
C TYR A 167 3.92 -4.46 9.74
N VAL A 168 5.09 -4.80 10.29
CA VAL A 168 6.40 -4.58 9.65
C VAL A 168 7.05 -5.93 9.42
#